data_AF-A0A445D1H1-F1
#
_entry.id   AF-A0A445D1H1-F1
#
_cell.length_a   1.000
_cell.length_b   1.000
_cell.length_c   1.000
_cell.angle_alpha   90.00
_cell.angle_beta   90.00
_cell.angle_gamma   90.00
#
_symmetry.space_group_name_H-M   'P 1'
#
loop_
_entity.id
_entity.type
_entity.pdbx_description
1 polymer ?
#
loop_
_entity_poly.entity_id
_entity_poly.type
_entity_poly.pdbx_seq_one_letter_code
_entity_poly.pdbx_strand_id
1 'polypeptide(L)'
;MESNKRNSVNNNSQNYQQEQFQFEEEHEQEQDQEAACYEEEEEEEDQDDEKNNEILKRRISNHPLYGLLVEAHLECLKVGDISNLDRQLKIDPIQAMKQQNLNMFSQSELDIFMEAYCMALGKLKKAMEEPQQKSMAFINNMHSQLRELTTKATAMPPPSEASGASSSSSDCKFRRNPNI
;
A
#
# COMPACT_ATOMS: atom_id res chain seq x y z
N MET A 1 57.82 56.02 48.88
CA MET A 1 57.14 54.86 49.48
C MET A 1 56.01 54.48 48.55
N GLU A 2 56.35 53.76 47.49
CA GLU A 2 55.37 53.19 46.57
C GLU A 2 55.48 51.67 46.65
N SER A 3 54.34 51.02 46.46
CA SER A 3 54.10 49.56 46.46
C SER A 3 53.44 49.04 47.73
N ASN A 4 52.10 49.00 47.72
CA ASN A 4 51.34 47.74 47.73
C ASN A 4 49.85 48.04 47.93
N LYS A 5 49.13 48.21 46.84
CA LYS A 5 47.66 48.28 46.86
C LYS A 5 47.02 47.67 45.60
N ARG A 6 47.66 46.68 44.99
CA ARG A 6 47.12 45.99 43.79
C ARG A 6 46.74 44.51 43.96
N ASN A 7 46.92 43.90 45.13
CA ASN A 7 46.71 42.45 45.29
C ASN A 7 45.39 42.00 45.96
N SER A 8 44.46 42.90 46.30
CA SER A 8 43.18 42.49 46.93
C SER A 8 42.00 42.40 45.95
N VAL A 9 42.06 43.09 44.80
CA VAL A 9 40.96 43.09 43.82
C VAL A 9 41.04 41.89 42.88
N ASN A 10 42.23 41.28 42.74
CA ASN A 10 42.46 40.18 41.80
C ASN A 10 41.90 38.83 42.28
N ASN A 11 41.92 38.56 43.59
CA ASN A 11 41.48 37.25 44.12
C ASN A 11 39.96 37.09 44.15
N ASN A 12 39.21 38.17 44.35
CA ASN A 12 37.74 38.13 44.32
C ASN A 12 37.24 37.95 42.88
N SER A 13 37.84 38.65 41.92
CA SER A 13 37.47 38.53 40.50
C SER A 13 37.77 37.15 39.92
N GLN A 14 38.86 36.50 40.35
CA GLN A 14 39.20 35.14 39.96
C GLN A 14 38.23 34.11 40.58
N ASN A 15 37.80 34.33 41.82
CA ASN A 15 36.82 33.47 42.49
C ASN A 15 35.44 33.53 41.79
N TYR A 16 34.97 34.74 41.43
CA TYR A 16 33.73 34.89 40.64
C TYR A 16 33.82 34.24 39.25
N GLN A 17 34.98 34.29 38.60
CA GLN A 17 35.17 33.64 37.30
C GLN A 17 35.20 32.11 37.43
N GLN A 18 35.82 31.59 38.49
CA GLN A 18 35.86 30.16 38.76
C GLN A 18 34.48 29.61 39.15
N GLU A 19 33.70 30.37 39.95
CA GLU A 19 32.31 30.03 40.28
C GLU A 19 31.41 30.02 39.03
N GLN A 20 31.56 30.99 38.11
CA GLN A 20 30.77 30.98 36.88
C GLN A 20 31.12 29.82 35.95
N PHE A 21 32.41 29.49 35.82
CA PHE A 21 32.84 28.35 35.02
C PHE A 21 32.31 27.03 35.58
N GLN A 22 32.31 26.88 36.91
CA GLN A 22 31.79 25.69 37.58
C GLN A 22 30.26 25.58 37.45
N PHE A 23 29.55 26.70 37.48
CA PHE A 23 28.10 26.73 37.25
C PHE A 23 27.72 26.40 35.79
N GLU A 24 28.53 26.86 34.82
CA GLU A 24 28.36 26.51 33.40
C GLU A 24 28.62 25.01 33.17
N GLU A 25 29.66 24.44 33.80
CA GLU A 25 30.00 23.01 33.70
C GLU A 25 28.93 22.10 34.33
N GLU A 26 28.34 22.51 35.46
CA GLU A 26 27.22 21.79 36.10
C GLU A 26 25.97 21.79 35.23
N HIS A 27 25.64 22.92 34.57
CA HIS A 27 24.50 23.03 33.67
C HIS A 27 24.69 22.27 32.35
N GLU A 28 25.92 22.15 31.86
CA GLU A 28 26.27 21.35 30.68
C GLU A 28 26.19 19.84 31.01
N GLN A 29 26.66 19.41 32.19
CA GLN A 29 26.49 18.04 32.66
C GLN A 29 25.03 17.64 32.89
N GLU A 30 24.19 18.55 33.41
CA GLU A 30 22.75 18.30 33.54
C GLU A 30 22.07 18.13 32.17
N GLN A 31 22.46 18.91 31.15
CA GLN A 31 21.95 18.75 29.79
C GLN A 31 22.38 17.44 29.13
N ASP A 32 23.64 17.04 29.29
CA ASP A 32 24.15 15.78 28.74
C ASP A 32 23.49 14.56 29.41
N GLN A 33 23.21 14.65 30.72
CA GLN A 33 22.55 13.60 31.47
C GLN A 33 21.05 13.51 31.15
N GLU A 34 20.39 14.65 30.92
CA GLU A 34 19.01 14.71 30.41
C GLU A 34 18.91 14.15 28.98
N ALA A 35 19.85 14.48 28.09
CA ALA A 35 19.90 13.92 26.73
C ALA A 35 20.10 12.40 26.73
N ALA A 36 21.01 11.88 27.55
CA ALA A 36 21.24 10.44 27.68
C ALA A 36 19.99 9.69 28.19
N CYS A 37 19.23 10.30 29.11
CA CYS A 37 17.96 9.74 29.61
C CYS A 37 16.90 9.63 28.50
N TYR A 38 16.77 10.64 27.64
CA TYR A 38 15.83 10.60 26.52
C TYR A 38 16.25 9.60 25.43
N GLU A 39 17.55 9.47 25.16
CA GLU A 39 18.07 8.48 24.21
C GLU A 39 17.85 7.04 24.71
N GLU A 40 18.05 6.77 26.01
CA GLU A 40 17.75 5.46 26.61
C GLU A 40 16.25 5.12 26.56
N GLU A 41 15.35 6.09 26.79
CA GLU A 41 13.90 5.88 26.68
C GLU A 41 13.45 5.60 25.23
N GLU A 42 14.02 6.29 24.23
CA GLU A 42 13.73 6.07 22.81
C GLU A 42 14.23 4.68 22.33
N GLU A 43 15.42 4.25 22.78
CA GLU A 43 15.96 2.93 22.47
C GLU A 43 15.17 1.76 23.11
N GLU A 44 14.61 1.94 24.31
CA GLU A 44 13.76 0.95 24.97
C GLU A 44 12.38 0.85 24.30
N GLU A 45 11.79 1.99 23.88
CA GLU A 45 10.53 2.02 23.11
C GLU A 45 10.69 1.30 21.75
N ASP A 46 11.75 1.59 20.99
CA ASP A 46 12.05 0.96 19.71
C ASP A 46 12.24 -0.57 19.85
N GLN A 47 12.91 -1.02 20.92
CA GLN A 47 13.11 -2.44 21.20
C GLN A 47 11.81 -3.16 21.56
N ASP A 48 10.90 -2.52 22.31
CA ASP A 48 9.62 -3.11 22.67
C ASP A 48 8.66 -3.18 21.48
N ASP A 49 8.70 -2.20 20.58
CA ASP A 49 7.97 -2.24 19.32
C ASP A 49 8.42 -3.39 18.43
N GLU A 50 9.73 -3.64 18.31
CA GLU A 50 10.22 -4.77 17.51
C GLU A 50 9.77 -6.13 18.08
N LYS A 51 9.85 -6.32 19.41
CA LYS A 51 9.35 -7.53 20.08
C LYS A 51 7.84 -7.72 19.88
N ASN A 52 7.05 -6.65 20.02
CA ASN A 52 5.60 -6.68 19.81
C ASN A 52 5.25 -7.05 18.36
N ASN A 53 5.99 -6.52 17.40
CA ASN A 53 5.87 -6.85 15.98
C ASN A 53 6.17 -8.34 15.71
N GLU A 54 7.22 -8.90 16.32
CA GLU A 54 7.54 -10.33 16.18
C GLU A 54 6.44 -11.23 16.76
N ILE A 55 5.90 -10.87 17.93
CA ILE A 55 4.79 -11.60 18.57
C ILE A 55 3.56 -11.56 17.66
N LEU A 56 3.21 -10.39 17.11
CA LEU A 56 2.08 -10.25 16.21
C LEU A 56 2.27 -11.07 14.92
N LYS A 57 3.45 -10.99 14.28
CA LYS A 57 3.80 -11.82 13.11
C LYS A 57 3.64 -13.31 13.42
N ARG A 58 4.10 -13.77 14.59
CA ARG A 58 3.93 -15.15 15.05
C ARG A 58 2.46 -15.51 15.23
N ARG A 59 1.64 -14.63 15.82
CA ARG A 59 0.19 -14.87 15.98
C ARG A 59 -0.52 -14.97 14.64
N ILE A 60 -0.22 -14.06 13.70
CA ILE A 60 -0.78 -14.08 12.34
C ILE A 60 -0.38 -15.38 11.62
N SER A 61 0.91 -15.73 11.61
CA SER A 61 1.41 -16.91 10.89
C SER A 61 0.90 -18.25 11.43
N ASN A 62 0.60 -18.34 12.73
CA ASN A 62 0.03 -19.53 13.36
C ASN A 62 -1.51 -19.54 13.38
N HIS A 63 -2.16 -18.51 12.83
CA HIS A 63 -3.61 -18.41 12.86
C HIS A 63 -4.26 -19.45 11.92
N PRO A 64 -5.36 -20.13 12.32
CA PRO A 64 -6.01 -21.15 11.50
C PRO A 64 -6.43 -20.67 10.11
N LEU A 65 -6.79 -19.38 9.98
CA LEU A 65 -7.18 -18.76 8.70
C LEU A 65 -6.00 -18.26 7.85
N TYR A 66 -4.76 -18.32 8.33
CA TYR A 66 -3.61 -17.76 7.60
C TYR A 66 -3.41 -18.38 6.21
N GLY A 67 -3.58 -19.69 6.09
CA GLY A 67 -3.52 -20.37 4.78
C GLY A 67 -4.57 -19.85 3.80
N LEU A 68 -5.82 -19.73 4.25
CA LEU A 68 -6.94 -19.21 3.44
C LEU A 68 -6.71 -17.75 3.04
N LEU A 69 -6.19 -16.94 3.95
CA LEU A 69 -5.84 -15.54 3.72
C LEU A 69 -4.83 -15.42 2.58
N VAL A 70 -3.73 -16.18 2.65
CA VAL A 70 -2.67 -16.19 1.63
C VAL A 70 -3.21 -16.66 0.29
N GLU A 71 -4.01 -17.72 0.28
CA GLU A 71 -4.63 -18.23 -0.94
C GLU A 71 -5.52 -17.17 -1.60
N ALA A 72 -6.46 -16.59 -0.85
CA ALA A 72 -7.34 -15.53 -1.36
C ALA A 72 -6.55 -14.32 -1.89
N HIS A 73 -5.42 -14.00 -1.24
CA HIS A 73 -4.56 -12.89 -1.67
C HIS A 73 -3.87 -13.21 -3.00
N LEU A 74 -3.32 -14.42 -3.15
CA LEU A 74 -2.70 -14.88 -4.39
C LEU A 74 -3.69 -14.95 -5.55
N GLU A 75 -4.93 -15.39 -5.28
CA GLU A 75 -5.99 -15.39 -6.30
C GLU A 75 -6.32 -13.98 -6.80
N CYS A 76 -6.37 -12.98 -5.91
CA CYS A 76 -6.55 -11.58 -6.30
C CYS A 76 -5.41 -11.09 -7.20
N LEU A 77 -4.15 -11.36 -6.82
CA LEU A 77 -2.98 -10.95 -7.61
C LEU A 77 -2.99 -11.59 -9.00
N LYS A 78 -3.42 -12.86 -9.09
CA LYS A 78 -3.54 -13.60 -10.35
C LYS A 78 -4.59 -12.97 -11.27
N VAL A 79 -5.78 -12.66 -10.75
CA VAL A 79 -6.84 -12.00 -11.54
C VAL A 79 -6.39 -10.60 -12.00
N GLY A 80 -5.59 -9.91 -11.19
CA GLY A 80 -5.03 -8.60 -11.54
C GLY A 80 -3.84 -8.63 -12.50
N ASP A 81 -3.30 -9.79 -12.85
CA ASP A 81 -1.99 -9.94 -13.52
C ASP A 81 -0.85 -9.16 -12.82
N ILE A 82 -1.00 -8.94 -11.52
CA ILE A 82 -0.03 -8.21 -10.68
C ILE A 82 1.10 -9.14 -10.24
N SER A 83 0.90 -10.46 -10.32
CA SER A 83 1.92 -11.48 -10.00
C SER A 83 3.23 -11.31 -10.80
N ASN A 84 3.21 -10.61 -11.93
CA ASN A 84 4.39 -10.29 -12.74
C ASN A 84 4.98 -8.89 -12.47
N LEU A 85 4.28 -8.00 -11.75
CA LEU A 85 4.70 -6.63 -11.43
C LEU A 85 5.63 -6.54 -10.20
N ASP A 86 5.92 -7.66 -9.56
CA ASP A 86 6.72 -7.81 -8.33
C ASP A 86 8.14 -7.18 -8.42
N ARG A 87 8.61 -6.84 -9.63
CA ARG A 87 9.90 -6.16 -9.84
C ARG A 87 9.86 -4.64 -9.65
N GLN A 88 8.69 -4.00 -9.63
CA GLN A 88 8.59 -2.53 -9.62
C GLN A 88 8.11 -1.91 -8.30
N LEU A 89 7.32 -2.63 -7.49
CA LEU A 89 6.97 -2.16 -6.14
C LEU A 89 8.00 -2.68 -5.11
N LYS A 90 9.16 -2.02 -5.04
CA LYS A 90 9.97 -2.07 -3.82
C LYS A 90 9.27 -1.21 -2.77
N ILE A 91 8.19 -1.72 -2.18
CA ILE A 91 7.67 -1.15 -0.93
C ILE A 91 8.77 -1.41 0.10
N ASP A 92 9.39 -0.36 0.60
CA ASP A 92 10.37 -0.45 1.68
C ASP A 92 9.61 -0.90 2.94
N PRO A 93 9.71 -2.18 3.35
CA PRO A 93 8.86 -2.73 4.42
C PRO A 93 9.12 -2.03 5.75
N ILE A 94 10.28 -1.38 5.89
CA ILE A 94 10.72 -0.66 7.08
C ILE A 94 9.95 0.65 7.25
N GLN A 95 9.61 1.37 6.17
CA GLN A 95 8.89 2.64 6.29
C GLN A 95 7.41 2.48 6.62
N ALA A 96 6.78 1.38 6.21
CA ALA A 96 5.36 1.12 6.51
C ALA A 96 5.11 0.71 7.97
N MET A 97 6.12 0.14 8.65
CA MET A 97 5.99 -0.38 10.02
C MET A 97 6.26 0.67 11.10
N LYS A 98 7.05 1.71 10.81
CA LYS A 98 7.48 2.74 11.79
C LYS A 98 6.36 3.62 12.38
N GLN A 99 5.10 3.48 11.97
CA GLN A 99 4.00 4.36 12.40
C GLN A 99 2.77 3.63 12.97
N GLN A 100 2.89 2.34 13.26
CA GLN A 100 1.75 1.58 13.77
C GLN A 100 2.07 1.16 15.21
N ASN A 101 1.55 1.91 16.18
CA ASN A 101 1.41 1.45 17.56
C ASN A 101 0.46 0.24 17.54
N LEU A 102 1.02 -0.94 17.25
CA LEU A 102 0.31 -2.22 17.21
C LEU A 102 0.16 -2.72 18.64
N ASN A 103 -0.51 -1.92 19.47
CA ASN A 103 -0.92 -2.34 20.81
C ASN A 103 -1.53 -3.73 20.68
N MET A 104 -0.96 -4.67 21.45
CA MET A 104 -1.14 -6.11 21.32
C MET A 104 -2.61 -6.47 21.05
N PHE A 105 -2.95 -6.76 19.79
CA PHE A 105 -4.29 -7.21 19.42
C PHE A 105 -4.72 -8.35 20.35
N SER A 106 -5.93 -8.24 20.89
CA SER A 106 -6.57 -9.37 21.53
C SER A 106 -6.79 -10.49 20.51
N GLN A 107 -6.86 -11.74 20.97
CA GLN A 107 -7.10 -12.88 20.07
C GLN A 107 -8.39 -12.67 19.24
N SER A 108 -9.45 -12.14 19.87
CA SER A 108 -10.72 -11.84 19.19
C SER A 108 -10.60 -10.78 18.10
N GLU A 109 -9.79 -9.74 18.29
CA GLU A 109 -9.61 -8.72 17.26
C GLU A 109 -8.83 -9.27 16.06
N LEU A 110 -7.82 -10.11 16.32
CA LEU A 110 -7.10 -10.79 15.26
C LEU A 110 -8.03 -11.73 14.46
N ASP A 111 -8.89 -12.49 15.13
CA ASP A 111 -9.84 -13.39 14.48
C ASP A 111 -10.78 -12.60 13.54
N ILE A 112 -11.35 -11.49 14.03
CA ILE A 112 -12.23 -10.59 13.25
C ILE A 112 -11.47 -10.00 12.07
N PHE A 113 -10.23 -9.55 12.28
CA PHE A 113 -9.40 -9.02 11.21
C PHE A 113 -9.14 -10.06 10.11
N MET A 114 -8.76 -11.27 10.48
CA MET A 114 -8.46 -12.36 9.54
C MET A 114 -9.69 -12.71 8.70
N GLU A 115 -10.87 -12.79 9.31
CA GLU A 115 -12.13 -13.04 8.62
C GLU A 115 -12.49 -11.89 7.67
N ALA A 116 -12.48 -10.65 8.17
CA ALA A 116 -12.81 -9.47 7.39
C ALA A 116 -11.89 -9.31 6.18
N TYR A 117 -10.59 -9.59 6.34
CA TYR A 117 -9.62 -9.50 5.25
C TYR A 117 -9.85 -10.59 4.19
N CYS A 118 -10.08 -11.84 4.59
CA CYS A 118 -10.46 -12.90 3.65
C CYS A 118 -11.71 -12.52 2.84
N MET A 119 -12.75 -12.00 3.52
CA MET A 119 -13.97 -11.55 2.86
C MET A 119 -13.73 -10.40 1.89
N ALA A 120 -12.90 -9.42 2.28
CA ALA A 120 -12.56 -8.28 1.45
C ALA A 120 -11.82 -8.72 0.17
N LEU A 121 -10.85 -9.63 0.29
CA LEU A 121 -10.16 -10.22 -0.86
C LEU A 121 -11.12 -10.95 -1.78
N GLY A 122 -12.03 -11.79 -1.26
CA GLY A 122 -13.01 -12.49 -2.08
C GLY A 122 -13.91 -11.54 -2.88
N LYS A 123 -14.34 -10.42 -2.26
CA LYS A 123 -15.11 -9.37 -2.96
C LYS A 123 -14.28 -8.68 -4.04
N LEU A 124 -13.02 -8.36 -3.75
CA LEU A 124 -12.10 -7.74 -4.69
C LEU A 124 -11.86 -8.65 -5.91
N LYS A 125 -11.54 -9.93 -5.69
CA LYS A 125 -11.38 -10.94 -6.75
C LYS A 125 -12.58 -10.93 -7.69
N LYS A 126 -13.80 -11.08 -7.15
CA LYS A 126 -15.04 -11.09 -7.94
C LYS A 126 -15.24 -9.79 -8.72
N ALA A 127 -15.00 -8.65 -8.07
CA ALA A 127 -15.15 -7.34 -8.70
C ALA A 127 -14.17 -7.13 -9.88
N MET A 128 -13.00 -7.76 -9.85
CA MET A 128 -12.01 -7.73 -10.93
C MET A 128 -12.30 -8.78 -12.02
N GLU A 129 -12.72 -9.98 -11.63
CA GLU A 129 -12.96 -11.09 -12.56
C GLU A 129 -14.21 -10.88 -13.41
N GLU A 130 -15.30 -10.36 -12.83
CA GLU A 130 -16.54 -10.11 -13.56
C GLU A 130 -16.38 -9.25 -14.84
N PRO A 131 -15.75 -8.06 -14.81
CA PRO A 131 -15.56 -7.25 -16.01
C PRO A 131 -14.62 -7.90 -17.03
N GLN A 132 -13.63 -8.68 -16.60
CA GLN A 132 -12.75 -9.43 -17.49
C GLN A 132 -13.55 -10.50 -18.25
N GLN A 133 -14.35 -11.29 -17.54
CA GLN A 133 -15.19 -12.33 -18.17
C GLN A 133 -16.24 -11.72 -19.11
N LYS A 134 -16.88 -10.62 -18.71
CA LYS A 134 -17.84 -9.89 -19.56
C LYS A 134 -17.18 -9.40 -20.85
N SER A 135 -15.98 -8.85 -20.77
CA SER A 135 -15.20 -8.39 -21.92
C SER A 135 -14.80 -9.54 -22.84
N MET A 136 -14.29 -10.63 -22.27
CA MET A 136 -13.90 -11.83 -23.02
C MET A 136 -15.10 -12.45 -23.76
N ALA A 137 -16.24 -12.57 -23.09
CA ALA A 137 -17.47 -13.07 -23.70
C ALA A 137 -17.94 -12.18 -24.86
N PHE A 138 -17.90 -10.85 -24.69
CA PHE A 138 -18.23 -9.90 -25.74
C PHE A 138 -17.32 -10.06 -26.97
N ILE A 139 -16.00 -10.12 -26.76
CA ILE A 139 -15.00 -10.30 -27.83
C ILE A 139 -15.24 -11.61 -28.58
N ASN A 140 -15.44 -12.71 -27.86
CA ASN A 140 -15.68 -14.03 -28.47
C ASN A 140 -16.97 -14.05 -29.29
N ASN A 141 -18.04 -13.41 -28.81
CA ASN A 141 -19.29 -13.26 -29.54
C ASN A 141 -19.09 -12.47 -30.84
N MET A 142 -18.38 -11.34 -30.79
CA MET A 142 -18.06 -10.54 -31.98
C MET A 142 -17.23 -11.31 -33.00
N HIS A 143 -16.20 -12.05 -32.55
CA HIS A 143 -15.42 -12.91 -33.45
C HIS A 143 -16.27 -14.01 -34.10
N SER A 144 -17.25 -14.57 -33.38
CA SER A 144 -18.16 -15.57 -33.95
C SER A 144 -19.02 -14.99 -35.06
N GLN A 145 -19.62 -13.83 -34.84
CA GLN A 145 -20.43 -13.14 -35.85
C GLN A 145 -19.61 -12.79 -37.10
N LEU A 146 -18.38 -12.29 -36.92
CA LEU A 146 -17.50 -11.97 -38.05
C LEU A 146 -17.14 -13.21 -38.88
N ARG A 147 -16.83 -14.34 -38.24
CA ARG A 147 -16.54 -15.60 -38.94
C ARG A 147 -17.74 -16.12 -39.74
N GLU A 148 -18.95 -16.00 -39.19
CA GLU A 148 -20.18 -16.39 -39.88
C GLU A 148 -20.39 -15.56 -41.16
N LEU A 149 -20.14 -14.25 -41.10
CA LEU A 149 -20.25 -13.37 -42.27
C LEU A 149 -19.21 -13.73 -43.35
N THR A 150 -17.96 -13.97 -42.97
CA THR A 150 -16.89 -14.32 -43.92
C THR A 150 -17.15 -15.67 -44.59
N THR A 151 -17.54 -16.69 -43.82
CA THR A 151 -17.86 -18.02 -44.36
C THR A 151 -19.05 -17.98 -45.31
N LYS A 152 -20.11 -17.23 -44.97
CA LYS A 152 -21.27 -17.02 -45.85
C LYS A 152 -20.90 -16.27 -47.13
N ALA A 153 -20.03 -15.27 -47.05
CA ALA A 153 -19.56 -14.52 -48.23
C ALA A 153 -18.75 -15.40 -49.18
N THR A 154 -17.92 -16.31 -48.66
CA THR A 154 -17.13 -17.25 -49.48
C THR A 154 -17.92 -18.43 -50.06
N ALA A 155 -19.11 -18.72 -49.53
CA ALA A 155 -19.98 -19.80 -49.99
C ALA A 155 -20.93 -19.38 -51.14
N MET A 156 -20.95 -18.11 -51.53
CA MET A 156 -21.70 -17.69 -52.72
C MET A 156 -20.91 -18.05 -53.99
N PRO A 157 -21.50 -18.81 -54.95
CA PRO A 157 -20.86 -19.07 -56.22
C PRO A 157 -20.72 -17.77 -57.05
N PRO A 158 -19.75 -17.69 -58.00
CA PRO A 158 -19.60 -16.50 -58.83
C PRO A 158 -20.88 -16.22 -59.62
N PRO A 159 -21.27 -14.95 -59.82
CA PRO A 159 -22.50 -14.61 -60.52
C PRO A 159 -22.38 -15.05 -61.97
N SER A 160 -23.18 -16.06 -62.34
CA SER A 160 -23.49 -16.29 -63.76
C SER A 160 -24.31 -15.11 -64.24
N GLU A 161 -23.82 -14.43 -65.26
CA GLU A 161 -24.47 -13.31 -65.89
C GLU A 161 -25.87 -13.71 -66.40
N ALA A 162 -26.92 -13.18 -65.76
CA ALA A 162 -28.25 -13.16 -66.35
C ALA A 162 -29.03 -11.93 -65.86
N SER A 163 -29.14 -11.01 -66.81
CA SER A 163 -29.93 -9.79 -66.87
C SER A 163 -31.34 -9.89 -66.25
N GLY A 164 -31.80 -8.81 -65.58
CA GLY A 164 -33.22 -8.63 -65.30
C GLY A 164 -33.52 -7.80 -64.05
N ALA A 165 -33.74 -6.50 -64.24
CA ALA A 165 -34.09 -5.53 -63.21
C ALA A 165 -35.34 -5.89 -62.38
N SER A 166 -35.31 -5.61 -61.08
CA SER A 166 -36.46 -5.02 -60.39
C SER A 166 -36.01 -4.24 -59.17
N SER A 167 -36.39 -2.96 -59.17
CA SER A 167 -36.20 -1.99 -58.10
C SER A 167 -37.22 -2.26 -56.99
N SER A 168 -36.76 -2.49 -55.76
CA SER A 168 -37.61 -2.53 -54.57
C SER A 168 -37.00 -1.64 -53.51
N SER A 169 -37.45 -0.39 -53.49
CA SER A 169 -37.12 0.60 -52.47
C SER A 169 -37.89 0.25 -51.19
N SER A 170 -37.20 -0.27 -50.17
CA SER A 170 -37.74 -0.38 -48.82
C SER A 170 -37.13 0.72 -47.94
N ASP A 171 -37.94 1.75 -47.69
CA ASP A 171 -37.64 2.85 -46.76
C ASP A 171 -37.28 2.35 -45.36
N CYS A 172 -36.03 2.55 -44.95
CA CYS A 172 -35.58 2.33 -43.58
C CYS A 172 -35.93 3.55 -42.72
N LYS A 173 -37.07 3.51 -42.03
CA LYS A 173 -37.42 4.53 -41.01
C LYS A 173 -36.50 4.38 -39.79
N PHE A 174 -35.49 5.25 -39.73
CA PHE A 174 -34.63 5.45 -38.58
C PHE A 174 -35.46 6.04 -37.41
N ARG A 175 -35.84 5.23 -36.43
CA ARG A 175 -36.38 5.74 -35.16
C ARG A 175 -35.21 6.17 -34.28
N ARG A 176 -34.91 7.47 -34.25
CA ARG A 176 -34.13 8.07 -33.14
C ARG A 176 -35.03 8.07 -31.91
N ASN A 177 -34.55 7.51 -30.81
CA ASN A 177 -35.18 7.65 -29.50
C ASN A 177 -34.50 8.82 -28.77
N PRO A 178 -35.17 9.93 -28.46
CA PRO A 178 -34.62 10.98 -27.62
C PRO A 178 -35.15 10.80 -26.19
N ASN A 179 -34.36 10.12 -25.37
CA ASN A 179 -34.35 10.31 -23.92
C ASN A 179 -33.14 9.55 -23.36
N ILE A 180 -32.05 10.27 -23.13
CA ILE A 180 -31.48 10.62 -21.81
C ILE A 180 -30.66 11.89 -22.04
#